data_AF-A0A534M424-F1
#
_entry.id   AF-A0A534M424-F1
#
_cell.length_a   1.000
_cell.length_b   1.000
_cell.length_c   1.000
_cell.angle_alpha   90.00
_cell.angle_beta   90.00
_cell.angle_gamma   90.00
#
_symmetry.space_group_name_H-M   'P 1'
#
loop_
_entity.id
_entity.type
_entity.pdbx_description
1 polymer ?
#
loop_
_entity_poly.entity_id
_entity_poly.type
_entity_poly.pdbx_seq_one_letter_code
_entity_poly.pdbx_strand_id
1 'polypeptide(L)'
;MEIEHVKGKIMEGMPGFPRQYGPVRSDHQPGIPFFPQETARDFVTIFLLVAMLFFLSAVVTPFLGPARSPQISELIVPDWYLLFSWGLLKVADIFPQFIIGDGTPLKTNFNAAFWGDLLSGIPVIFLLILPFIDRGREARPAKSPVRSAFGIAFLLAWTFTASLYSIRE
;
A
#
# COMPACT_ATOMS: atom_id res chain seq x y z
N MET A 1 -37.35 22.25 3.61
CA MET A 1 -36.63 20.96 3.58
C MET A 1 -35.97 20.80 4.92
N GLU A 2 -36.50 19.92 5.77
CA GLU A 2 -35.84 19.58 7.03
C GLU A 2 -34.50 18.89 6.73
N ILE A 3 -33.45 19.39 7.36
CA ILE A 3 -32.12 18.78 7.32
C ILE A 3 -32.19 17.58 8.25
N GLU A 4 -32.31 16.39 7.68
CA GLU A 4 -32.27 15.12 8.42
C GLU A 4 -30.98 15.08 9.26
N HIS A 5 -31.13 15.20 10.57
CA HIS A 5 -30.04 15.20 11.51
C HIS A 5 -29.49 13.77 11.59
N VAL A 6 -28.37 13.54 10.91
CA VAL A 6 -27.67 12.25 10.92
C VAL A 6 -27.43 11.85 12.37
N LYS A 7 -28.10 10.76 12.78
CA LYS A 7 -28.08 10.20 14.14
C LYS A 7 -26.63 9.97 14.54
N GLY A 8 -26.14 10.82 15.45
CA GLY A 8 -24.75 10.83 15.87
C GLY A 8 -24.31 9.46 16.37
N LYS A 9 -23.12 9.02 15.95
CA LYS A 9 -22.58 7.71 16.33
C LYS A 9 -22.32 7.71 17.82
N ILE A 10 -22.91 6.73 18.52
CA ILE A 10 -22.80 6.17 19.89
C ILE A 10 -21.76 6.75 20.88
N MET A 11 -20.65 7.36 20.44
CA MET A 11 -19.63 7.99 21.29
C MET A 11 -19.56 9.53 21.16
N GLU A 12 -20.37 10.14 20.30
CA GLU A 12 -20.42 11.60 20.09
C GLU A 12 -21.12 12.31 21.25
N GLY A 13 -20.33 12.94 22.13
CA GLY A 13 -20.84 13.72 23.26
C GLY A 13 -20.39 13.21 24.63
N MET A 14 -19.61 12.13 24.69
CA MET A 14 -18.99 11.73 25.96
C MET A 14 -17.97 12.78 26.42
N PRO A 15 -17.97 13.14 27.72
CA PRO A 15 -16.98 14.05 28.28
C PRO A 15 -15.57 13.47 28.05
N GLY A 16 -14.70 14.25 27.39
CA GLY A 16 -13.33 13.85 27.03
C GLY A 16 -13.09 13.59 25.53
N PHE A 17 -14.13 13.49 24.69
CA PHE A 17 -13.99 13.36 23.23
C PHE A 17 -14.57 14.59 22.51
N PRO A 18 -13.78 15.67 22.30
CA PRO A 18 -14.25 16.83 21.55
C PRO A 18 -14.54 16.45 20.08
N ARG A 19 -15.66 16.95 19.53
CA ARG A 19 -16.08 16.78 18.12
C ARG A 19 -15.03 17.28 17.12
N GLN A 20 -14.18 18.22 17.55
CA GLN A 20 -13.14 18.85 16.75
C GLN A 20 -11.89 19.03 17.62
N TYR A 21 -10.75 18.55 17.13
CA TYR A 21 -9.46 18.99 17.64
C TYR A 21 -9.04 20.19 16.80
N GLY A 22 -9.00 21.38 17.40
CA GLY A 22 -8.67 22.65 16.75
C GLY A 22 -9.89 23.53 16.43
N PRO A 23 -9.67 24.75 15.93
CA PRO A 23 -10.73 25.67 15.53
C PRO A 23 -11.67 25.07 14.49
N VAL A 24 -12.90 25.60 14.38
CA VAL A 24 -13.85 25.20 13.34
C VAL A 24 -13.20 25.43 11.98
N ARG A 25 -12.93 24.33 11.25
CA ARG A 25 -12.42 24.39 9.88
C ARG A 25 -13.49 25.00 8.97
N SER A 26 -13.37 26.29 8.70
CA SER A 26 -14.02 26.91 7.54
C SER A 26 -13.19 26.62 6.30
N ASP A 27 -13.78 26.71 5.11
CA ASP A 27 -13.06 26.57 3.83
C ASP A 27 -11.93 27.60 3.64
N HIS A 28 -11.86 28.58 4.54
CA HIS A 28 -10.86 29.65 4.57
C HIS A 28 -10.09 29.62 5.90
N GLN A 29 -9.65 28.43 6.32
CA GLN A 29 -8.70 28.35 7.43
C GLN A 29 -7.38 29.03 7.00
N PRO A 30 -6.91 30.06 7.72
CA PRO A 30 -5.64 30.68 7.39
C PRO A 30 -4.51 29.67 7.63
N GLY A 31 -3.86 29.23 6.55
CA GLY A 31 -2.58 28.53 6.58
C GLY A 31 -1.42 29.52 6.54
N ILE A 32 -0.19 29.01 6.65
CA ILE A 32 1.00 29.79 6.31
C ILE A 32 1.21 29.78 4.78
N PRO A 33 1.74 30.86 4.19
CA PRO A 33 1.95 30.91 2.74
C PRO A 33 2.96 29.84 2.31
N PHE A 34 2.74 29.28 1.13
CA PHE A 34 3.61 28.26 0.55
C PHE A 34 5.08 28.73 0.47
N PHE A 35 5.28 29.99 0.13
CA PHE A 35 6.60 30.61 0.07
C PHE A 35 6.64 31.88 0.94
N PRO A 36 7.73 32.13 1.70
CA PRO A 36 8.90 31.26 1.87
C PRO A 36 8.76 30.17 2.92
N GLN A 37 7.75 30.23 3.81
CA GLN A 37 7.71 29.43 5.04
C GLN A 37 7.63 27.91 4.80
N GLU A 38 6.63 27.40 4.08
CA GLU A 38 6.53 25.94 3.84
C GLU A 38 7.64 25.45 2.92
N THR A 39 8.02 26.23 1.90
CA THR A 39 9.12 25.89 0.98
C THR A 39 10.44 25.68 1.73
N ALA A 40 10.78 26.56 2.68
CA ALA A 40 12.00 26.42 3.47
C ALA A 40 11.99 25.15 4.34
N ARG A 41 10.85 24.83 4.96
CA ARG A 41 10.66 23.60 5.74
C ARG A 41 10.79 22.35 4.88
N ASP A 42 10.21 22.37 3.68
CA ASP A 42 10.28 21.26 2.73
C ASP A 42 11.72 21.04 2.25
N PHE A 43 12.48 22.10 1.96
CA PHE A 43 13.89 21.99 1.62
C PHE A 43 14.74 21.36 2.72
N VAL A 44 14.53 21.77 3.99
CA VAL A 44 15.24 21.13 5.12
C VAL A 44 14.94 19.63 5.17
N THR A 45 13.69 19.23 4.94
CA THR A 45 13.28 17.82 4.92
C THR A 45 13.91 17.08 3.75
N ILE A 46 13.92 17.67 2.55
CA ILE A 46 14.55 17.10 1.35
C ILE A 46 16.05 16.91 1.58
N PHE A 47 16.76 17.93 2.07
CA PHE A 47 18.20 17.83 2.33
C PHE A 47 18.52 16.77 3.39
N LEU A 48 17.69 16.65 4.42
CA LEU A 48 17.85 15.60 5.43
C LEU A 48 17.68 14.20 4.82
N LEU A 49 16.62 13.97 4.03
CA LEU A 49 16.40 12.69 3.35
C LEU A 49 17.53 12.35 2.36
N VAL A 50 18.01 13.34 1.60
CA VAL A 50 19.14 13.17 0.68
C VAL A 50 20.43 12.84 1.44
N ALA A 51 20.69 13.50 2.56
CA ALA A 51 21.83 13.19 3.40
C ALA A 51 21.76 11.76 3.95
N MET A 52 20.57 11.29 4.37
CA MET A 52 20.37 9.90 4.79
C MET A 52 20.65 8.91 3.64
N LEU A 53 20.20 9.20 2.42
CA LEU A 53 20.47 8.35 1.25
C LEU A 53 21.97 8.27 0.95
N PHE A 54 22.69 9.40 0.95
CA PHE A 54 24.15 9.39 0.76
C PHE A 54 24.87 8.64 1.88
N PHE A 55 24.45 8.83 3.13
CA PHE A 55 25.01 8.09 4.26
C PHE A 55 24.81 6.58 4.10
N LEU A 56 23.58 6.13 3.79
CA LEU A 56 23.30 4.71 3.58
C LEU A 56 24.05 4.14 2.39
N SER A 57 24.16 4.88 1.28
CA SER A 57 24.93 4.46 0.10
C SER A 57 26.43 4.33 0.38
N ALA A 58 26.97 5.14 1.30
CA ALA A 58 28.38 5.09 1.68
C ALA A 58 28.67 3.94 2.65
N VAL A 59 27.74 3.62 3.56
CA VAL A 59 27.90 2.56 4.57
C VAL A 59 27.55 1.19 4.01
N VAL A 60 26.53 1.11 3.14
CA VAL A 60 26.01 -0.13 2.56
C VAL A 60 26.19 -0.06 1.04
N THR A 61 27.32 -0.57 0.55
CA THR A 61 27.52 -0.82 -0.89
C THR A 61 27.10 -2.25 -1.23
N PRO A 62 25.92 -2.46 -1.85
CA PRO A 62 25.52 -3.79 -2.30
C PRO A 62 26.46 -4.26 -3.42
N PHE A 63 27.01 -5.47 -3.29
CA PHE A 63 27.79 -6.09 -4.34
C PHE A 63 26.83 -6.71 -5.38
N LEU A 64 26.85 -6.17 -6.60
CA LEU A 64 26.18 -6.80 -7.74
C LEU A 64 27.16 -7.79 -8.38
N GLY A 65 26.92 -9.08 -8.17
CA GLY A 65 27.68 -10.13 -8.84
C GLY A 65 27.47 -10.13 -10.37
N PRO A 66 28.29 -10.87 -11.12
CA PRO A 66 28.08 -11.03 -12.56
C PRO A 66 26.72 -11.68 -12.85
N ALA A 67 26.21 -11.46 -14.07
CA ALA A 67 24.99 -12.10 -14.52
C ALA A 67 25.08 -13.63 -14.33
N ARG A 68 24.04 -14.22 -13.74
CA ARG A 68 24.07 -15.60 -13.27
C ARG A 68 24.12 -16.61 -14.42
N SER A 69 24.90 -17.66 -14.23
CA SER A 69 24.87 -18.89 -15.03
C SER A 69 23.90 -19.93 -14.42
N PRO A 70 23.09 -20.67 -15.22
CA PRO A 70 22.10 -21.63 -14.72
C PRO A 70 22.62 -22.73 -13.77
N GLN A 71 23.94 -22.95 -13.71
CA GLN A 71 24.59 -24.05 -12.98
C GLN A 71 24.82 -23.77 -11.48
N ILE A 72 24.73 -22.52 -11.02
CA ILE A 72 24.92 -22.15 -9.61
C ILE A 72 23.55 -21.99 -8.96
N SER A 73 23.31 -22.65 -7.83
CA SER A 73 22.04 -22.62 -7.07
C SER A 73 22.15 -21.72 -5.83
N GLU A 74 22.10 -20.41 -6.02
CA GLU A 74 21.86 -19.45 -4.94
C GLU A 74 20.36 -19.14 -4.83
N LEU A 75 19.89 -18.87 -3.60
CA LEU A 75 18.53 -18.42 -3.29
C LEU A 75 18.24 -17.08 -4.01
N ILE A 76 17.29 -17.10 -4.96
CA ILE A 76 16.88 -15.91 -5.71
C ILE A 76 15.65 -15.33 -5.03
N VAL A 77 15.80 -14.15 -4.45
CA VAL A 77 14.71 -13.41 -3.84
C VAL A 77 14.78 -11.98 -4.38
N PRO A 78 13.65 -11.41 -4.87
CA PRO A 78 13.64 -10.03 -5.34
C PRO A 78 13.75 -9.05 -4.17
N ASP A 79 13.90 -7.76 -4.49
CA ASP A 79 13.98 -6.72 -3.46
C ASP A 79 12.76 -6.70 -2.54
N TRP A 80 12.95 -6.17 -1.32
CA TRP A 80 11.98 -6.20 -0.22
C TRP A 80 10.59 -5.68 -0.60
N TYR A 81 10.50 -4.70 -1.50
CA TYR A 81 9.24 -4.12 -1.97
C TYR A 81 8.49 -5.00 -2.99
N LEU A 82 9.13 -6.02 -3.55
CA LEU A 82 8.52 -7.02 -4.45
C LEU A 82 8.23 -8.36 -3.78
N LEU A 83 8.66 -8.56 -2.53
CA LEU A 83 8.50 -9.82 -1.81
C LEU A 83 7.04 -10.28 -1.73
N PHE A 84 6.09 -9.35 -1.56
CA PHE A 84 4.68 -9.73 -1.52
C PHE A 84 4.23 -10.39 -2.82
N SER A 85 4.64 -9.84 -3.98
CA SER A 85 4.29 -10.38 -5.30
C SER A 85 4.97 -11.73 -5.54
N TRP A 86 6.25 -11.85 -5.13
CA TRP A 86 6.97 -13.12 -5.16
C TRP A 86 6.32 -14.20 -4.28
N GLY A 87 5.90 -13.85 -3.08
CA GLY A 87 5.17 -14.76 -2.20
C GLY A 87 3.85 -15.20 -2.82
N LEU A 88 3.12 -14.31 -3.49
CA LEU A 88 1.87 -14.65 -4.16
C LEU A 88 2.09 -15.53 -5.40
N LEU A 89 3.22 -15.39 -6.11
CA LEU A 89 3.62 -16.33 -7.17
C LEU A 89 3.87 -17.74 -6.61
N LYS A 90 4.52 -17.86 -5.46
CA LYS A 90 4.67 -19.16 -4.78
C LYS A 90 3.31 -19.74 -4.33
N VAL A 91 2.42 -18.90 -3.79
CA VAL A 91 1.05 -19.33 -3.42
C VAL A 91 0.27 -19.80 -4.66
N ALA A 92 0.51 -19.17 -5.80
CA ALA A 92 -0.16 -19.48 -7.05
C ALA A 92 0.14 -20.88 -7.60
N ASP A 93 1.22 -21.54 -7.16
CA ASP A 93 1.52 -22.94 -7.53
C ASP A 93 0.45 -23.92 -7.02
N ILE A 94 -0.33 -23.54 -6.01
CA ILE A 94 -1.42 -24.36 -5.44
C ILE A 94 -2.67 -24.31 -6.34
N PHE A 95 -2.77 -23.32 -7.23
CA PHE A 95 -3.95 -23.13 -8.07
C PHE A 95 -3.96 -24.11 -9.26
N PRO A 96 -5.14 -24.48 -9.77
CA PRO A 96 -5.26 -25.40 -10.89
C PRO A 96 -4.60 -24.84 -12.14
N GLN A 97 -3.83 -25.68 -12.82
CA GLN A 97 -3.12 -25.32 -14.04
C GLN A 97 -3.78 -25.98 -15.26
N PHE A 98 -4.22 -25.17 -16.23
CA PHE A 98 -4.88 -25.67 -17.42
C PHE A 98 -4.74 -24.70 -18.59
N ILE A 99 -5.03 -25.19 -19.79
CA ILE A 99 -4.92 -24.44 -21.02
C ILE A 99 -6.30 -24.40 -21.67
N ILE A 100 -6.78 -23.20 -22.00
CA ILE A 100 -7.98 -23.01 -22.82
C ILE A 100 -7.57 -22.68 -24.25
N GLY A 101 -8.24 -23.29 -25.23
CA GLY A 101 -8.02 -22.98 -26.65
C GLY A 101 -6.74 -23.59 -27.21
N ASP A 102 -6.33 -24.76 -26.72
CA ASP A 102 -5.12 -25.44 -27.19
C ASP A 102 -5.23 -25.75 -28.69
N GLY A 103 -4.22 -25.36 -29.47
CA GLY A 103 -4.24 -25.46 -30.94
C GLY A 103 -4.93 -24.31 -31.69
N THR A 104 -5.44 -23.28 -30.99
CA THR A 104 -5.99 -22.06 -31.60
C THR A 104 -5.05 -20.86 -31.41
N PRO A 105 -5.13 -19.79 -32.23
CA PRO A 105 -4.36 -18.57 -32.01
C PRO A 105 -4.74 -17.81 -30.72
N LEU A 106 -5.86 -18.15 -30.07
CA LEU A 106 -6.33 -17.59 -28.80
C LEU A 106 -6.10 -18.58 -27.64
N LYS A 107 -4.86 -19.03 -27.48
CA LYS A 107 -4.46 -19.92 -26.39
C LYS A 107 -4.23 -19.11 -25.11
N THR A 108 -4.96 -19.43 -24.05
CA THR A 108 -4.76 -18.84 -22.73
C THR A 108 -4.25 -19.90 -21.77
N ASN A 109 -3.04 -19.69 -21.25
CA ASN A 109 -2.41 -20.58 -20.27
C ASN A 109 -2.72 -20.06 -18.85
N PHE A 110 -3.49 -20.81 -18.09
CA PHE A 110 -3.73 -20.57 -16.67
C PHE A 110 -2.67 -21.35 -15.90
N ASN A 111 -1.52 -20.72 -15.66
CA ASN A 111 -0.40 -21.28 -14.88
C ASN A 111 -0.16 -20.48 -13.60
N ALA A 112 0.83 -20.87 -12.80
CA ALA A 112 1.19 -20.14 -11.57
C ALA A 112 1.53 -18.66 -11.83
N ALA A 113 2.15 -18.34 -12.97
CA ALA A 113 2.45 -16.95 -13.33
C ALA A 113 1.17 -16.12 -13.53
N PHE A 114 0.17 -16.67 -14.24
CA PHE A 114 -1.14 -16.02 -14.42
C PHE A 114 -1.84 -15.77 -13.08
N TRP A 115 -1.92 -16.81 -12.23
CA TRP A 115 -2.58 -16.70 -10.93
C TRP A 115 -1.83 -15.76 -9.98
N GLY A 116 -0.50 -15.81 -9.97
CA GLY A 116 0.32 -14.95 -9.11
C GLY A 116 0.26 -13.48 -9.51
N ASP A 117 0.21 -13.18 -10.81
CA ASP A 117 0.00 -11.82 -11.32
C ASP A 117 -1.39 -11.29 -10.91
N LEU A 118 -2.44 -12.10 -11.10
CA LEU A 118 -3.80 -11.76 -10.68
C LEU A 118 -3.87 -11.46 -9.17
N LEU A 119 -3.28 -12.33 -8.34
CA LEU A 119 -3.22 -12.16 -6.88
C LEU A 119 -2.43 -10.90 -6.49
N SER A 120 -1.33 -10.62 -7.18
CA SER A 120 -0.51 -9.43 -6.94
C SER A 120 -1.26 -8.13 -7.29
N GLY A 121 -2.16 -8.19 -8.27
CA GLY A 121 -2.99 -7.06 -8.68
C GLY A 121 -4.09 -6.69 -7.66
N ILE A 122 -4.55 -7.62 -6.82
CA ILE A 122 -5.64 -7.40 -5.85
C ILE A 122 -5.44 -6.15 -4.98
N PRO A 123 -4.31 -5.97 -4.24
CA PRO A 123 -4.12 -4.80 -3.40
C PRO A 123 -4.08 -3.49 -4.19
N VAL A 124 -3.54 -3.52 -5.42
CA VAL A 124 -3.47 -2.35 -6.31
C VAL A 124 -4.87 -1.97 -6.80
N ILE A 125 -5.64 -2.94 -7.29
CA ILE A 125 -7.02 -2.76 -7.72
C ILE A 125 -7.88 -2.26 -6.57
N PHE A 126 -7.71 -2.83 -5.37
CA PHE A 126 -8.42 -2.39 -4.17
C PHE A 126 -8.16 -0.90 -3.88
N LEU A 127 -6.89 -0.45 -3.92
CA LEU A 127 -6.53 0.96 -3.74
C LEU A 127 -7.13 1.87 -4.81
N LEU A 128 -7.15 1.43 -6.08
CA LEU A 128 -7.72 2.20 -7.19
C LEU A 128 -9.24 2.34 -7.07
N ILE A 129 -9.93 1.29 -6.61
CA ILE A 129 -11.39 1.28 -6.47
C ILE A 129 -11.83 1.93 -5.15
N LEU A 130 -10.96 1.98 -4.14
CA LEU A 130 -11.24 2.53 -2.81
C LEU A 130 -11.97 3.88 -2.80
N PRO A 131 -11.57 4.93 -3.56
CA PRO A 131 -12.29 6.21 -3.55
C PRO A 131 -13.73 6.13 -4.08
N PHE A 132 -14.07 5.11 -4.87
CA PHE A 132 -15.43 4.92 -5.39
C PHE A 132 -16.33 4.18 -4.41
N ILE A 133 -15.74 3.29 -3.60
CA ILE A 133 -16.42 2.53 -2.54
C ILE A 133 -16.57 3.37 -1.27
N ASP A 134 -15.48 3.94 -0.76
CA ASP A 134 -15.49 4.75 0.46
C ASP A 134 -15.73 6.23 0.14
N ARG A 135 -17.00 6.58 -0.03
CA ARG A 135 -17.47 7.97 -0.20
C ARG A 135 -17.69 8.69 1.13
N GLY A 136 -16.95 8.31 2.17
CA GLY A 136 -17.04 8.95 3.48
C GLY A 136 -16.73 10.44 3.45
N ARG A 137 -17.59 11.25 4.10
CA ARG A 137 -17.30 12.68 4.33
C ARG A 137 -16.18 12.90 5.35
N GLU A 138 -15.93 11.92 6.22
CA GLU A 138 -14.93 12.02 7.27
C GLU A 138 -13.63 11.33 6.84
N ALA A 139 -12.64 12.14 6.45
CA ALA A 139 -11.33 11.67 6.01
C ALA A 139 -10.37 11.36 7.17
N ARG A 140 -10.69 11.79 8.40
CA ARG A 140 -9.77 11.60 9.52
C ARG A 140 -9.79 10.16 10.02
N PRO A 141 -8.65 9.44 10.05
CA PRO A 141 -8.66 8.03 10.42
C PRO A 141 -9.21 7.78 11.83
N ALA A 142 -8.85 8.65 12.78
CA ALA A 142 -9.30 8.58 14.17
C ALA A 142 -10.83 8.70 14.35
N LYS A 143 -11.53 9.35 13.41
CA LYS A 143 -12.99 9.54 13.47
C LYS A 143 -13.76 8.49 12.66
N SER A 144 -13.05 7.74 11.81
CA SER A 144 -13.59 6.60 11.07
C SER A 144 -12.78 5.33 11.39
N PRO A 145 -12.77 4.89 12.68
CA PRO A 145 -11.86 3.84 13.15
C PRO A 145 -12.08 2.52 12.41
N VAL A 146 -13.34 2.14 12.14
CA VAL A 146 -13.65 0.89 11.44
C VAL A 146 -13.14 0.89 10.00
N ARG A 147 -13.34 1.99 9.26
CA ARG A 147 -12.90 2.08 7.84
C ARG A 147 -11.39 2.10 7.74
N SER A 148 -10.76 2.91 8.60
CA SER A 148 -9.30 3.04 8.66
C SER A 148 -8.64 1.73 9.08
N ALA A 149 -9.20 1.05 10.10
CA ALA A 149 -8.72 -0.25 10.53
C ALA A 149 -8.86 -1.28 9.42
N PHE A 150 -9.98 -1.33 8.71
CA PHE A 150 -10.17 -2.27 7.61
C PHE A 150 -9.16 -2.06 6.48
N GLY A 151 -8.97 -0.82 6.02
CA GLY A 151 -8.02 -0.51 4.94
C GLY A 151 -6.58 -0.84 5.32
N ILE A 152 -6.15 -0.46 6.53
CA ILE A 152 -4.80 -0.75 7.03
C ILE A 152 -4.63 -2.25 7.24
N ALA A 153 -5.57 -2.91 7.91
CA ALA A 153 -5.50 -4.35 8.19
C ALA A 153 -5.50 -5.17 6.91
N PHE A 154 -6.30 -4.82 5.90
CA PHE A 154 -6.31 -5.51 4.61
C PHE A 154 -4.96 -5.41 3.91
N LEU A 155 -4.43 -4.19 3.75
CA LEU A 155 -3.16 -3.97 3.06
C LEU A 155 -2.00 -4.60 3.81
N LEU A 156 -1.95 -4.46 5.14
CA LEU A 156 -0.92 -5.09 5.96
C LEU A 156 -1.06 -6.61 5.90
N ALA A 157 -2.23 -7.19 6.21
CA ALA A 157 -2.40 -8.63 6.21
C ALA A 157 -2.07 -9.24 4.84
N TRP A 158 -2.45 -8.60 3.74
CA TRP A 158 -2.13 -9.09 2.39
C TRP A 158 -0.64 -8.98 2.08
N THR A 159 -0.09 -7.77 2.11
CA THR A 159 1.29 -7.51 1.66
C THR A 159 2.34 -8.05 2.62
N PHE A 160 2.13 -7.91 3.93
CA PHE A 160 3.07 -8.38 4.94
C PHE A 160 3.10 -9.90 5.01
N THR A 161 1.94 -10.56 5.06
CA THR A 161 1.90 -12.04 5.14
C THR A 161 2.45 -12.68 3.88
N ALA A 162 2.13 -12.13 2.70
CA ALA A 162 2.71 -12.59 1.45
C ALA A 162 4.24 -12.38 1.41
N SER A 163 4.74 -11.24 1.90
CA SER A 163 6.18 -10.97 2.00
C SER A 163 6.88 -11.96 2.94
N LEU A 164 6.28 -12.27 4.10
CA LEU A 164 6.82 -13.28 5.01
C LEU A 164 6.82 -14.68 4.39
N TYR A 165 5.75 -15.04 3.68
CA TYR A 165 5.67 -16.31 2.98
C TYR A 165 6.74 -16.44 1.88
N SER A 166 7.08 -15.32 1.22
CA SER A 166 8.08 -15.31 0.15
C SER A 166 9.48 -15.77 0.60
N ILE A 167 9.81 -15.56 1.88
CA ILE A 167 11.10 -15.92 2.49
C ILE A 167 11.13 -17.40 2.88
N ARG A 168 9.96 -18.04 3.02
CA ARG A 168 9.87 -19.47 3.28
C ARG A 168 10.31 -20.25 2.04
N GLU A 169 11.22 -21.20 2.24
CA GLU A 169 11.65 -22.18 1.23
C GLU A 169 10.53 -23.16 0.89
#